data_AF-A0A9C9Z3S7-F1
#
_entry.id   AF-A0A9C9Z3S7-F1
#
_cell.length_a   1.000
_cell.length_b   1.000
_cell.length_c   1.000
_cell.angle_alpha   90.00
_cell.angle_beta   90.00
_cell.angle_gamma   90.00
#
_symmetry.space_group_name_H-M   'P 1'
#
loop_
_entity.id
_entity.type
_entity.pdbx_description
1 polymer ?
#
loop_
_entity_poly.entity_id
_entity_poly.type
_entity_poly.pdbx_seq_one_letter_code
_entity_poly.pdbx_strand_id
1 'polypeptide(L)' 'MAEDAERVRVIAKEIEQYLTDHPEAADSVEGIASWWLPRQRIHYEVEMVKGALEYLQLQGIVSATGQRDAVYRLNKHH' A
#
# COMPACT_ATOMS: atom_id res chain seq x y z
N MET A 1 14.96 11.42 -9.20
CA MET A 1 15.37 11.11 -7.81
C MET A 1 14.46 11.74 -6.75
N ALA A 2 13.88 12.95 -6.93
CA ALA A 2 12.85 13.48 -6.01
C ALA A 2 11.41 13.12 -6.44
N GLU A 3 11.19 12.97 -7.75
CA GLU A 3 9.88 12.67 -8.35
C GLU A 3 9.36 11.29 -7.95
N ASP A 4 10.25 10.31 -7.82
CA ASP A 4 9.91 8.94 -7.43
C ASP A 4 9.42 8.87 -5.98
N ALA A 5 10.04 9.64 -5.08
CA ALA A 5 9.62 9.73 -3.68
C ALA A 5 8.26 10.43 -3.53
N GLU A 6 7.99 11.45 -4.34
CA GLU A 6 6.67 12.10 -4.36
C GLU A 6 5.59 11.14 -4.86
N ARG A 7 5.86 10.40 -5.94
CA ARG A 7 4.93 9.36 -6.44
C ARG A 7 4.65 8.29 -5.39
N VAL A 8 5.68 7.82 -4.69
CA VAL A 8 5.53 6.86 -3.59
C VAL A 8 4.61 7.39 -2.49
N ARG A 9 4.70 8.66 -2.13
CA ARG A 9 3.81 9.28 -1.13
C ARG A 9 2.37 9.41 -1.62
N VAL A 10 2.18 9.79 -2.88
CA VAL A 10 0.84 9.84 -3.49
C VAL A 10 0.21 8.46 -3.48
N ILE A 11 0.94 7.45 -3.94
CA ILE A 11 0.50 6.04 -3.92
C ILE A 11 0.20 5.57 -2.50
N ALA A 12 1.05 5.92 -1.52
CA ALA A 12 0.85 5.57 -0.13
C ALA A 12 -0.48 6.13 0.42
N LYS A 13 -0.80 7.38 0.11
CA LYS A 13 -2.06 8.00 0.54
C LYS A 13 -3.29 7.34 -0.10
N GLU A 14 -3.20 6.98 -1.38
CA GLU A 14 -4.27 6.27 -2.08
C GLU A 14 -4.48 4.85 -1.52
N ILE A 15 -3.39 4.15 -1.19
CA ILE A 15 -3.44 2.83 -0.54
C ILE A 15 -4.02 2.94 0.86
N GLU A 16 -3.62 3.94 1.66
CA GLU A 16 -4.20 4.21 2.96
C GLU A 16 -5.72 4.44 2.87
N GLN A 17 -6.16 5.28 1.92
CA GLN A 17 -7.58 5.56 1.71
C GLN A 17 -8.34 4.29 1.32
N TYR A 18 -7.76 3.47 0.45
CA TYR A 18 -8.32 2.17 0.05
C TYR A 18 -8.45 1.20 1.23
N LEU A 19 -7.40 1.07 2.04
CA LEU A 19 -7.40 0.21 3.25
C LEU A 19 -8.35 0.74 4.33
N THR A 20 -8.58 2.06 4.37
CA THR A 20 -9.55 2.69 5.27
C THR A 20 -10.99 2.42 4.83
N ASP A 21 -11.26 2.44 3.53
CA ASP A 21 -12.58 2.09 2.97
C ASP A 21 -12.86 0.57 3.11
N HIS A 22 -11.79 -0.23 3.07
CA HIS A 22 -11.85 -1.69 3.23
C HIS A 22 -11.02 -2.16 4.44
N PRO A 23 -11.45 -1.93 5.69
CA PRO A 23 -10.70 -2.30 6.90
C PRO A 23 -10.58 -3.82 7.10
N GLU A 24 -11.36 -4.60 6.35
CA GLU A 24 -11.31 -6.06 6.28
C GLU A 24 -10.35 -6.59 5.19
N ALA A 25 -9.86 -5.72 4.29
CA ALA A 25 -8.85 -6.08 3.31
C ALA A 25 -7.53 -6.38 4.04
N ALA A 26 -7.29 -7.66 4.25
CA ALA A 26 -6.01 -8.21 4.68
C ALA A 26 -5.40 -8.86 3.44
N ASP A 27 -4.89 -8.04 2.55
CA ASP A 27 -4.35 -8.47 1.26
C ASP A 27 -2.82 -8.39 1.26
N SER A 28 -2.19 -9.34 0.57
CA SER A 28 -0.78 -9.27 0.23
C SER A 28 -0.52 -8.11 -0.74
N VAL A 29 0.73 -7.68 -0.88
CA VAL A 29 1.15 -6.67 -1.88
C VAL A 29 0.57 -6.98 -3.26
N GLU A 30 0.60 -8.27 -3.65
CA GLU A 30 0.06 -8.74 -4.93
C GLU A 30 -1.45 -8.58 -5.03
N GLY A 31 -2.20 -8.81 -3.95
CA GLY A 31 -3.65 -8.59 -3.91
C GLY A 31 -4.01 -7.11 -4.00
N ILE A 32 -3.33 -6.28 -3.21
CA ILE A 32 -3.49 -4.82 -3.27
C ILE A 32 -3.13 -4.33 -4.68
N ALA A 33 -1.99 -4.72 -5.25
CA ALA A 33 -1.61 -4.34 -6.59
C ALA A 33 -2.61 -4.84 -7.64
N SER A 34 -3.03 -6.11 -7.58
CA SER A 34 -3.92 -6.70 -8.59
C SER A 34 -5.33 -6.08 -8.59
N TRP A 35 -5.85 -5.67 -7.43
CA TRP A 35 -7.17 -5.02 -7.32
C TRP A 35 -7.14 -3.49 -7.45
N TRP A 36 -6.06 -2.85 -6.99
CA TRP A 36 -5.91 -1.39 -6.97
C TRP A 36 -5.35 -0.83 -8.30
N LEU A 37 -4.40 -1.51 -8.94
CA LEU A 37 -3.84 -1.10 -10.24
C LEU A 37 -4.90 -0.92 -11.35
N PRO A 38 -5.87 -1.84 -11.54
CA PRO A 38 -6.92 -1.63 -12.54
C PRO A 38 -7.87 -0.49 -12.19
N ARG A 39 -8.00 -0.11 -10.91
CA ARG A 39 -8.88 0.99 -10.46
C ARG A 39 -8.30 2.37 -10.73
N GLN A 40 -6.98 2.53 -10.66
CA GLN A 40 -6.32 3.83 -10.86
C GLN A 40 -6.23 4.24 -12.33
N ARG A 41 -6.56 3.35 -13.30
CA ARG A 41 -6.34 3.55 -14.76
C ARG A 41 -4.89 3.93 -15.14
N ILE A 42 -3.99 3.89 -14.17
CA ILE A 42 -2.56 4.14 -14.24
C ILE A 42 -1.90 2.88 -13.71
N HIS A 43 -1.13 2.20 -14.55
CA HIS A 43 -0.30 1.09 -14.12
C HIS A 43 0.88 1.65 -13.33
N TYR A 44 0.76 1.69 -12.01
CA TYR A 44 1.91 1.85 -11.15
C TYR A 44 2.78 0.61 -11.21
N GLU A 45 4.10 0.80 -11.23
CA GLU A 45 5.01 -0.34 -11.12
C GLU A 45 4.86 -0.97 -9.73
N VAL A 46 4.90 -2.30 -9.68
CA VAL A 46 4.81 -3.06 -8.42
C VAL A 46 5.87 -2.58 -7.43
N GLU A 47 7.03 -2.13 -7.91
CA GLU A 47 8.09 -1.55 -7.10
C GLU A 47 7.67 -0.24 -6.40
N MET A 48 6.90 0.63 -7.07
CA MET A 48 6.39 1.86 -6.44
C MET A 48 5.31 1.54 -5.40
N VAL A 49 4.45 0.57 -5.68
CA VAL A 49 3.42 0.09 -4.72
C VAL A 49 4.09 -0.50 -3.49
N LYS A 50 5.14 -1.30 -3.68
CA LYS A 50 5.93 -1.85 -2.59
C LYS A 50 6.60 -0.75 -1.77
N GLY A 51 7.26 0.22 -2.41
CA GLY A 51 7.87 1.36 -1.73
C GLY A 51 6.86 2.19 -0.93
N ALA A 52 5.64 2.34 -1.44
CA ALA A 52 4.54 3.01 -0.74
C ALA A 52 4.05 2.22 0.49
N LEU A 53 3.90 0.90 0.38
CA LEU A 53 3.54 0.03 1.50
C LEU A 53 4.64 0.01 2.58
N GLU A 54 5.92 -0.04 2.17
CA GLU A 54 7.06 0.08 3.10
C GLU A 54 7.06 1.44 3.80
N TYR A 55 6.76 2.52 3.08
CA TYR A 55 6.63 3.86 3.68
C TYR A 55 5.50 3.90 4.73
N LEU A 56 4.31 3.40 4.41
CA LEU A 56 3.19 3.33 5.36
C LEU A 56 3.51 2.45 6.57
N GLN A 57 4.25 1.36 6.36
CA GLN A 57 4.69 0.47 7.44
C GLN A 57 5.67 1.18 8.38
N LEU A 58 6.63 1.92 7.83
CA LEU A 58 7.58 2.72 8.61
C LEU A 58 6.89 3.85 9.40
N GLN A 59 5.80 4.41 8.86
CA GLN A 59 4.98 5.40 9.57
C GLN A 59 4.06 4.77 10.63
N GLY A 60 3.94 3.44 10.67
CA GLY A 60 3.02 2.74 11.58
C GLY A 60 1.54 2.81 11.17
N ILE A 61 1.24 3.21 9.94
CA ILE A 61 -0.12 3.27 9.39
C ILE A 61 -0.60 1.86 9.01
N VAL A 62 0.29 1.02 8.49
CA VAL A 62 0.00 -0.39 8.20
C VAL A 62 0.93 -1.32 8.96
N SER A 63 0.44 -2.49 9.32
CA SER A 63 1.26 -3.58 9.85
C SER A 63 1.36 -4.70 8.83
N ALA A 64 2.58 -5.07 8.48
CA ALA A 64 2.87 -6.27 7.72
C ALA A 64 2.92 -7.46 8.70
N THR A 65 2.06 -8.46 8.49
CA THR A 65 2.04 -9.69 9.27
C THR A 65 2.36 -10.87 8.36
N GLY A 66 3.45 -11.58 8.66
CA GLY A 66 3.92 -12.72 7.88
C GLY A 66 5.32 -12.49 7.30
N GLN A 67 6.14 -13.54 7.30
CA GLN A 67 7.52 -13.48 6.78
C GLN A 67 7.64 -13.87 5.29
N ARG A 68 6.75 -14.73 4.79
CA ARG A 68 6.72 -15.17 3.38
C ARG A 68 5.61 -14.51 2.60
N ASP A 69 4.41 -14.50 3.16
CA ASP A 69 3.23 -13.83 2.62
C ASP A 69 2.90 -12.68 3.56
N ALA A 70 3.64 -11.58 3.44
CA ALA A 70 3.41 -10.41 4.27
C ALA A 70 2.05 -9.82 3.90
N VAL A 71 1.08 -9.98 4.81
CA VAL A 71 -0.24 -9.42 4.69
C VAL A 71 -0.23 -8.03 5.31
N TYR A 72 -0.64 -7.01 4.55
CA TYR A 72 -0.68 -5.64 5.02
C TYR A 72 -2.08 -5.33 5.53
N ARG A 73 -2.17 -4.84 6.76
CA ARG A 73 -3.43 -4.41 7.37
C ARG A 73 -3.30 -3.00 7.93
N LEU A 74 -4.36 -2.21 7.81
CA LEU A 74 -4.44 -0.89 8.44
C LEU A 74 -4.36 -1.00 9.97
N ASN A 75 -3.48 -0.22 10.58
CA ASN A 75 -3.46 -0.03 12.01
C ASN A 75 -4.60 0.92 12.40
N LYS A 76 -5.57 0.40 13.16
CA LYS A 76 -6.72 1.18 13.66
C LYS A 76 -6.36 2.26 14.71
N HIS A 77 -5.08 2.61 14.85
CA HIS A 77 -4.57 3.44 15.94
C HIS A 77 -3.87 4.73 15.46
N HIS A 78 -4.20 5.19 14.25
CA HIS A 78 -3.78 6.48 13.69
C HIS A 78 -4.79 7.59 14.01
#